data_AF-A0A5C4K941-F1
#
_entry.id   AF-A0A5C4K941-F1
#
_cell.length_a   1.000
_cell.length_b   1.000
_cell.length_c   1.000
_cell.angle_alpha   90.00
_cell.angle_beta   90.00
_cell.angle_gamma   90.00
#
_symmetry.space_group_name_H-M   'P 1'
#
loop_
_entity.id
_entity.type
_entity.pdbx_description
1 polymer ?
#
loop_
_entity_poly.entity_id
_entity_poly.type
_entity_poly.pdbx_seq_one_letter_code
_entity_poly.pdbx_strand_id
1 'polypeptide(L)'
;MAGKFEAFVDSDAYFRFRLLAPDGAVVAVSGPYEDKHALAAGIAAVRECAGTGLVTDLCPAGVAVRRSPADSPAEVQGRAPVPGGADCDDPRVPANGHTFVLAKVPRRQGSRPRWTAAAAR
;
A
#
# COMPACT_ATOMS: atom_id res chain seq x y z
N MET A 1 18.36 -7.95 0.15
CA MET A 1 19.40 -6.91 0.08
C MET A 1 19.07 -5.82 1.10
N ALA A 2 20.05 -5.28 1.82
CA ALA A 2 19.83 -4.24 2.83
C ALA A 2 19.85 -2.83 2.21
N GLY A 3 19.12 -1.89 2.79
CA GLY A 3 19.22 -0.47 2.42
C GLY A 3 20.57 0.15 2.79
N LYS A 4 20.88 1.32 2.23
CA LYS A 4 22.14 2.05 2.47
C LYS A 4 21.88 3.44 3.04
N PHE A 5 22.75 3.86 3.95
CA PHE A 5 22.77 5.24 4.46
C PHE A 5 23.77 6.07 3.67
N GLU A 6 23.37 7.26 3.24
CA GLU A 6 24.25 8.24 2.59
C GLU A 6 24.26 9.53 3.39
N ALA A 7 25.46 9.99 3.75
CA ALA A 7 25.69 11.25 4.43
C ALA A 7 25.96 12.36 3.40
N PHE A 8 25.35 13.52 3.59
CA PHE A 8 25.56 14.70 2.74
C PHE A 8 25.44 15.99 3.58
N VAL A 9 25.88 17.10 2.99
CA VAL A 9 25.70 18.44 3.57
C VAL A 9 24.64 19.15 2.73
N ASP A 10 23.66 19.75 3.39
CA ASP A 10 22.59 20.50 2.73
C ASP A 10 23.04 21.94 2.38
N SER A 11 22.20 22.69 1.65
CA SER A 11 22.45 24.10 1.30
C SER A 11 22.70 24.98 2.53
N ASP A 12 22.11 24.61 3.66
CA ASP A 12 22.22 25.32 4.94
C ASP A 12 23.47 24.92 5.75
N ALA A 13 24.43 24.21 5.13
CA ALA A 13 25.67 23.73 5.73
C ALA A 13 25.50 22.73 6.90
N TYR A 14 24.31 22.16 7.07
CA TYR A 14 24.08 21.09 8.05
C TYR A 14 24.38 19.70 7.49
N PHE A 15 24.86 18.80 8.34
CA PHE A 15 25.02 17.39 8.01
C PHE A 15 23.67 16.67 8.09
N ARG A 16 23.33 15.93 7.05
CA ARG A 16 22.12 15.09 6.99
C ARG A 16 22.47 13.72 6.44
N PHE A 17 21.63 12.73 6.71
CA PHE A 17 21.70 11.45 6.04
C PHE A 17 20.36 11.09 5.42
N ARG A 18 20.41 10.28 4.37
CA ARG A 18 19.23 9.62 3.79
C ARG A 18 19.40 8.12 3.82
N LEU A 19 18.30 7.41 4.03
CA LEU A 19 18.22 5.96 3.90
C LEU A 19 17.62 5.63 2.53
N LEU A 20 18.35 4.85 1.76
CA LEU A 20 17.94 4.35 0.45
C LEU A 20 17.55 2.88 0.54
N ALA A 21 16.45 2.52 -0.12
CA ALA A 21 16.05 1.15 -0.35
C ALA A 21 16.99 0.45 -1.37
N PRO A 22 16.90 -0.89 -1.51
CA PRO A 22 17.73 -1.63 -2.46
C PRO A 22 17.59 -1.20 -3.93
N ASP A 23 16.43 -0.64 -4.29
CA ASP A 23 16.12 -0.08 -5.61
C ASP A 23 16.65 1.37 -5.78
N GLY A 24 17.27 1.94 -4.75
CA GLY A 24 17.77 3.31 -4.74
C GLY A 24 16.72 4.36 -4.35
N ALA A 25 15.49 3.98 -4.04
CA ALA A 25 14.45 4.92 -3.60
C ALA A 25 14.76 5.48 -2.20
N VAL A 26 14.49 6.77 -1.98
CA VAL A 26 14.66 7.40 -0.66
C VAL A 26 13.51 6.98 0.25
N VAL A 27 13.82 6.33 1.36
CA VAL A 27 12.85 5.84 2.35
C VAL A 27 12.71 6.82 3.52
N ALA A 28 13.82 7.43 3.95
CA ALA A 28 13.83 8.40 5.03
C ALA A 28 14.97 9.41 4.85
N VAL A 29 14.77 10.62 5.37
CA VAL A 29 15.79 11.67 5.45
C VAL A 29 15.84 12.16 6.89
N SER A 30 17.05 12.32 7.43
CA SER A 30 17.24 12.81 8.79
C SER A 30 17.00 14.32 8.91
N GLY A 31 16.81 14.77 10.14
CA GLY A 31 16.97 16.18 10.48
C GLY A 31 18.43 16.66 10.32
N PRO A 32 18.67 17.97 10.47
CA PRO A 32 20.00 18.56 10.44
C PRO A 32 20.82 18.16 11.68
N TYR A 33 22.11 17.90 11.47
CA TYR A 33 23.12 17.73 12.51
C TYR A 33 24.23 18.78 12.34
N GLU A 34 24.80 19.21 13.46
CA GLU A 34 25.89 20.20 13.49
C GLU A 34 27.24 19.60 13.08
N ASP A 35 27.50 18.34 13.45
CA ASP A 35 28.78 17.66 13.22
C ASP A 35 28.64 16.26 12.63
N LYS A 36 29.70 15.79 11.96
CA LYS A 36 29.79 14.41 11.44
C LYS A 36 29.70 13.34 12.53
N HIS A 37 30.20 13.62 13.74
CA HIS A 37 30.10 12.70 14.88
C HIS A 37 28.65 12.53 15.33
N ALA A 38 27.90 13.63 15.43
CA ALA A 38 26.49 13.60 15.77
C ALA A 38 25.66 12.86 14.70
N LEU A 39 25.97 13.09 13.42
CA LEU A 39 25.39 12.33 12.31
C LEU A 39 25.63 10.82 12.44
N ALA A 40 26.87 10.40 12.71
CA ALA A 40 27.22 8.98 12.86
C ALA A 40 26.49 8.34 14.05
N ALA A 41 26.39 9.04 15.17
CA ALA A 41 25.60 8.61 16.33
C ALA A 41 24.11 8.48 15.97
N GLY A 42 23.55 9.42 15.20
CA GLY A 42 22.18 9.35 14.70
C GLY A 42 21.94 8.11 13.83
N ILE A 43 22.85 7.78 12.92
CA ILE A 43 22.76 6.56 12.09
C ILE A 43 22.80 5.30 12.97
N ALA A 44 23.67 5.26 13.98
CA ALA A 44 23.75 4.12 14.91
C ALA A 44 22.43 3.94 15.68
N ALA A 45 21.87 5.02 16.22
CA ALA A 45 20.59 5.00 16.92
C ALA A 45 19.45 4.53 15.99
N VAL A 46 19.38 5.02 14.75
CA VAL A 46 18.37 4.56 13.79
C VAL A 46 18.51 3.08 13.48
N ARG A 47 19.74 2.57 13.31
CA ARG A 47 19.96 1.13 13.07
C ARG A 47 19.49 0.26 14.24
N GLU A 48 19.69 0.71 15.47
CA GLU A 48 19.25 0.01 16.67
C GLU A 48 17.72 0.09 16.82
N CYS A 49 17.13 1.29 16.72
CA CYS A 49 15.72 1.50 16.95
C CYS A 49 14.83 1.02 15.80
N ALA A 50 15.25 1.15 14.54
CA ALA A 50 14.39 0.82 13.40
C ALA A 50 14.21 -0.70 13.19
N GLY A 51 15.12 -1.52 13.72
CA GLY A 51 14.99 -2.98 13.63
C GLY A 51 13.81 -3.54 14.44
N THR A 52 13.49 -2.92 15.58
CA THR A 52 12.50 -3.40 16.55
C THR A 52 11.48 -2.35 16.98
N GLY A 53 11.54 -1.16 16.39
CA GLY A 53 10.73 -0.01 16.78
C GLY A 53 9.23 -0.26 16.66
N LEU A 54 8.49 0.13 17.70
CA LEU A 54 7.03 0.06 17.69
C LEU A 54 6.44 1.23 16.90
N VAL A 55 5.35 0.96 16.18
CA VAL A 55 4.64 1.98 15.41
C VAL A 55 3.48 2.53 16.23
N THR A 56 3.44 3.86 16.39
CA THR A 56 2.33 4.59 17.02
C THR A 56 1.73 5.54 15.99
N ASP A 57 0.41 5.46 15.80
CA ASP A 57 -0.30 6.37 14.92
C ASP A 57 -0.64 7.68 15.65
N LEU A 58 -0.14 8.80 15.11
CA LEU A 58 -0.38 10.15 15.61
C LEU A 58 -1.14 11.01 14.57
N CYS A 59 -1.75 10.39 13.56
CA CYS A 59 -2.55 11.10 12.58
C CYS A 59 -3.77 11.75 13.27
N PRO A 60 -4.06 13.05 13.02
CA PRO A 60 -5.24 13.68 13.58
C PRO A 60 -6.51 13.03 13.00
N ALA A 61 -7.52 12.80 13.84
CA ALA A 61 -8.73 12.04 13.52
C ALA A 61 -9.64 12.64 12.40
N GLY A 62 -9.23 13.74 11.77
CA GLY A 62 -9.98 14.43 10.72
C GLY A 62 -9.28 14.53 9.36
N VAL A 63 -8.11 13.91 9.17
CA VAL A 63 -7.47 13.89 7.84
C VAL A 63 -8.31 13.02 6.90
N ALA A 64 -9.08 13.68 6.04
CA ALA A 64 -9.80 13.03 4.96
C ALA A 64 -8.79 12.32 4.05
N VAL A 65 -8.81 10.99 4.05
CA VAL A 65 -8.07 10.20 3.06
C VAL A 65 -8.56 10.63 1.69
N ARG A 66 -7.65 11.20 0.88
CA ARG A 66 -7.89 11.48 -0.54
C ARG A 66 -8.25 10.15 -1.21
N ARG A 67 -9.54 9.91 -1.43
CA ARG A 67 -9.99 8.83 -2.29
C ARG A 67 -9.61 9.20 -3.71
N SER A 68 -8.71 8.42 -4.31
CA SER A 68 -8.46 8.51 -5.74
C SER A 68 -9.75 8.12 -6.49
N PRO A 69 -10.17 8.88 -7.51
CA PRO A 69 -11.41 8.62 -8.25
C PRO A 69 -11.42 7.32 -9.09
N ALA A 70 -10.36 6.51 -9.03
CA ALA A 70 -10.22 5.27 -9.81
C ALA A 70 -10.92 4.04 -9.21
N ASP A 71 -11.46 4.13 -7.98
CA ASP A 71 -12.17 3.02 -7.30
C ASP A 71 -13.70 3.07 -7.49
N SER A 72 -14.19 3.67 -8.57
CA SER A 72 -15.60 3.53 -8.93
C SER A 72 -15.77 2.20 -9.67
N PRO A 73 -16.52 1.22 -9.14
CA PRO A 73 -16.94 0.09 -9.96
C PRO A 73 -17.82 0.65 -11.07
N ALA A 74 -17.37 0.50 -12.32
CA ALA A 74 -18.20 0.78 -13.47
C ALA A 74 -19.53 0.03 -13.31
N GLU A 75 -20.60 0.75 -13.02
CA GLU A 75 -21.95 0.21 -13.00
C GLU A 75 -22.26 -0.32 -14.40
N VAL A 76 -22.23 -1.65 -14.55
CA VAL A 76 -22.84 -2.33 -15.68
C VAL A 76 -24.35 -2.18 -15.50
N GLN A 77 -24.90 -1.11 -16.07
CA GLN A 77 -26.34 -0.90 -16.15
C GLN A 77 -26.95 -2.04 -16.97
N GLY A 78 -27.67 -2.92 -16.26
CA GLY A 78 -28.44 -4.01 -16.84
C GLY A 78 -29.44 -3.47 -17.86
N ARG A 79 -29.26 -3.83 -19.12
CA ARG A 79 -30.22 -3.57 -20.18
C ARG A 79 -31.44 -4.48 -19.98
N ALA A 80 -32.62 -3.88 -19.85
CA ALA A 80 -33.90 -4.58 -19.69
C ALA A 80 -34.19 -5.54 -20.87
N PRO A 81 -34.92 -6.65 -20.65
CA PRO A 81 -35.30 -7.56 -21.72
C PRO A 81 -36.48 -6.99 -22.52
N VAL A 82 -36.39 -7.08 -23.85
CA VAL A 82 -37.49 -6.79 -24.78
C VAL A 82 -38.27 -8.09 -25.04
N PRO A 83 -39.62 -8.10 -25.02
CA PRO A 83 -40.39 -9.31 -25.30
C PRO A 83 -40.82 -9.43 -26.77
N GLY A 84 -40.78 -10.67 -27.28
CA GLY A 84 -41.45 -11.16 -28.50
C GLY A 84 -40.67 -10.94 -29.80
N GLY A 85 -40.46 -11.91 -30.69
CA GLY A 85 -40.94 -13.28 -30.84
C GLY A 85 -40.99 -13.57 -32.35
N ALA A 86 -40.31 -14.61 -32.84
CA ALA A 86 -40.57 -15.25 -34.12
C ALA A 86 -39.82 -16.59 -34.18
N ASP A 87 -40.63 -17.65 -34.07
CA ASP A 87 -40.34 -19.04 -34.37
C ASP A 87 -39.75 -19.24 -35.78
N CYS A 88 -38.78 -20.15 -35.90
CA CYS A 88 -38.58 -21.05 -37.04
C CYS A 88 -37.65 -22.20 -36.58
N ASP A 89 -38.27 -23.33 -36.30
CA ASP A 89 -37.74 -24.65 -35.94
C ASP A 89 -36.61 -25.19 -36.84
N ASP A 90 -35.57 -25.77 -36.24
CA ASP A 90 -34.79 -26.91 -36.78
C ASP A 90 -34.01 -27.60 -35.63
N PRO A 91 -34.32 -28.85 -35.22
CA PRO A 91 -33.69 -29.49 -34.08
C PRO A 91 -32.39 -30.21 -34.48
N ARG A 92 -31.23 -29.69 -34.02
CA ARG A 92 -29.97 -30.44 -34.00
C ARG A 92 -29.48 -30.69 -32.57
N VAL A 93 -29.48 -31.97 -32.21
CA VAL A 93 -29.10 -32.63 -30.93
C VAL A 93 -27.61 -32.38 -30.56
N PRO A 94 -27.21 -32.47 -29.28
CA PRO A 94 -26.22 -31.58 -28.67
C PRO A 94 -24.79 -32.13 -28.68
N ALA A 95 -23.80 -31.24 -28.66
CA ALA A 95 -22.42 -31.57 -28.35
C ALA A 95 -22.08 -31.05 -26.94
N ASN A 96 -21.69 -31.98 -26.09
CA ASN A 96 -21.13 -31.78 -24.75
C ASN A 96 -20.09 -30.65 -24.71
N GLY A 97 -20.29 -29.68 -23.82
CA GLY A 97 -19.31 -28.65 -23.49
C GLY A 97 -19.40 -28.31 -22.01
N HIS A 98 -18.29 -28.48 -21.32
CA HIS A 98 -18.15 -28.70 -19.89
C HIS A 98 -18.43 -27.42 -19.08
N THR A 99 -19.29 -27.51 -18.06
CA THR A 99 -19.47 -26.47 -17.05
C THR A 99 -18.21 -26.33 -16.20
N PHE A 100 -17.44 -25.26 -16.40
CA PHE A 100 -16.44 -24.84 -15.41
C PHE A 100 -17.15 -24.17 -14.23
N VAL A 101 -17.30 -24.92 -13.15
CA VAL A 101 -17.73 -24.40 -11.85
C VAL A 101 -16.59 -23.56 -11.28
N LEU A 102 -16.74 -22.22 -11.23
CA LEU A 102 -15.84 -21.36 -10.46
C LEU A 102 -16.05 -21.66 -8.97
N ALA A 103 -15.11 -22.36 -8.36
CA ALA A 103 -15.06 -22.53 -6.92
C ALA A 103 -14.88 -21.16 -6.25
N LYS A 104 -15.93 -20.69 -5.57
CA LYS A 104 -15.92 -19.49 -4.74
C LYS A 104 -15.17 -19.79 -3.44
N VAL A 105 -13.83 -19.78 -3.50
CA VAL A 105 -13.00 -19.88 -2.30
C VAL A 105 -13.17 -18.58 -1.48
N PRO A 106 -13.47 -18.65 -0.17
CA PRO A 106 -13.47 -17.46 0.66
C PRO A 106 -12.02 -16.98 0.78
N ARG A 107 -11.73 -15.77 0.26
CA ARG A 107 -10.48 -15.07 0.54
C ARG A 107 -10.33 -15.01 2.07
N ARG A 108 -9.30 -15.66 2.61
CA ARG A 108 -8.92 -15.47 4.01
C ARG A 108 -8.64 -13.97 4.19
N GLN A 109 -9.40 -13.35 5.09
CA GLN A 109 -9.09 -12.02 5.61
C GLN A 109 -7.64 -12.05 6.09
N GLY A 110 -6.77 -11.33 5.39
CA GLY A 110 -5.45 -11.00 5.91
C GLY A 110 -5.63 -10.31 7.25
N SER A 111 -4.95 -10.84 8.26
CA SER A 111 -4.82 -10.23 9.58
C SER A 111 -4.51 -8.74 9.43
N ARG A 112 -5.38 -7.88 9.97
CA ARG A 112 -5.15 -6.43 9.99
C ARG A 112 -3.94 -6.13 10.89
N PRO A 113 -3.01 -5.25 10.48
CA PRO A 113 -1.95 -4.80 11.37
C PRO A 113 -2.57 -4.18 12.61
N ARG A 114 -2.12 -4.65 13.78
CA ARG A 114 -2.49 -4.12 15.09
C ARG A 114 -1.82 -2.76 15.25
N TRP A 115 -2.54 -1.70 14.92
CA TRP A 115 -2.19 -0.34 15.32
C TRP A 115 -2.58 -0.15 16.78
N THR A 116 -1.61 0.15 17.64
CA THR A 116 -1.88 0.57 19.02
C THR A 116 -2.11 2.07 19.03
N ALA A 117 -3.34 2.49 19.32
CA ALA A 117 -3.68 3.89 19.56
C ALA A 117 -3.09 4.34 20.90
N ALA A 118 -2.36 5.46 20.92
CA ALA A 118 -1.88 6.07 22.16
C ALA A 118 -3.04 6.82 22.84
N ALA A 119 -3.32 6.49 24.11
CA ALA A 119 -4.25 7.25 24.94
C ALA A 119 -3.60 8.57 25.36
N ALA A 120 -4.23 9.69 25.00
CA ALA A 120 -3.85 11.02 25.47
C ALA A 120 -4.00 11.10 27.00
N ARG A 121 -3.01 11.70 27.66
CA ARG A 121 -3.07 12.14 29.06
C ARG A 121 -3.06 13.65 29.10
#